data_AF-A0A2V5UGS6-F1
#
_entry.id   AF-A0A2V5UGS6-F1
#
_cell.length_a   1.000
_cell.length_b   1.000
_cell.length_c   1.000
_cell.angle_alpha   90.00
_cell.angle_beta   90.00
_cell.angle_gamma   90.00
#
_symmetry.space_group_name_H-M   'P 1'
#
loop_
_entity.id
_entity.type
_entity.pdbx_description
1 polymer ?
#
loop_
_entity_poly.entity_id
_entity_poly.type
_entity_poly.pdbx_seq_one_letter_code
_entity_poly.pdbx_strand_id
1 'polypeptide(L)' 'MTAISRLLFAHLPTPVEELPRLSDALEGPRLLTKRDDQTGLAFGGNKTRKLEFLVA' A
#
# COMPACT_ATOMS: atom_id res chain seq x y z
N MET A 1 -21.17 -17.02 -3.96
CA MET A 1 -20.64 -15.64 -3.98
C MET A 1 -19.98 -15.43 -5.33
N THR A 2 -20.42 -14.43 -6.10
CA THR A 2 -19.80 -14.12 -7.40
C THR A 2 -18.44 -13.46 -7.15
N ALA A 3 -17.40 -13.90 -7.84
CA ALA A 3 -16.10 -13.26 -7.77
C ALA A 3 -16.17 -11.85 -8.39
N ILE A 4 -15.58 -10.85 -7.73
CA ILE A 4 -15.48 -9.49 -8.28
C ILE A 4 -14.31 -9.47 -9.26
N SER A 5 -14.55 -8.99 -10.49
CA SER A 5 -13.51 -8.83 -11.51
C SER A 5 -12.35 -7.98 -10.99
N ARG A 6 -11.12 -8.36 -11.35
CA ARG A 6 -9.91 -7.66 -10.93
C ARG A 6 -8.84 -7.70 -12.02
N LEU A 7 -8.35 -6.53 -12.44
CA LEU A 7 -7.15 -6.39 -13.27
C LEU A 7 -5.91 -6.32 -12.38
N LEU A 8 -4.79 -6.92 -12.80
CA LEU A 8 -3.56 -7.03 -12.01
C LEU A 8 -2.48 -6.08 -12.54
N PHE A 9 -2.47 -4.84 -12.05
CA PHE A 9 -1.49 -3.83 -12.43
C PHE A 9 -0.85 -3.11 -11.24
N ALA A 10 -1.32 -3.35 -10.01
CA ALA A 10 -0.65 -2.90 -8.80
C ALA A 10 0.43 -3.91 -8.37
N HIS A 11 1.61 -3.43 -7.97
CA HIS A 11 2.61 -4.27 -7.31
C HIS A 11 2.17 -4.57 -5.87
N LEU A 12 1.69 -5.78 -5.63
CA LEU A 12 1.12 -6.21 -4.35
C LEU A 12 1.70 -7.57 -3.91
N PRO A 13 1.84 -7.82 -2.60
CA PRO A 13 1.58 -6.89 -1.49
C PRO A 13 2.67 -5.80 -1.38
N THR A 14 2.30 -4.56 -1.09
CA THR A 14 3.29 -3.52 -0.77
C THR A 14 3.97 -3.80 0.59
N PRO A 15 5.22 -3.37 0.81
CA PRO A 15 5.91 -3.57 2.08
C PRO A 15 5.21 -2.94 3.30
N VAL A 16 5.51 -3.49 4.49
CA VAL A 16 5.28 -2.84 5.79
C VAL A 16 6.66 -2.59 6.39
N GLU A 17 6.99 -1.34 6.66
CA GLU A 17 8.31 -0.95 7.15
C GLU A 17 8.20 -0.34 8.55
N GLU A 18 9.20 -0.59 9.40
CA GLU A 18 9.31 0.08 10.69
C GLU A 18 9.89 1.49 10.53
N LEU A 19 9.47 2.40 11.42
CA LEU A 19 10.02 3.76 11.50
C LEU A 19 10.78 3.98 12.81
N PRO A 20 11.88 3.24 13.09
CA PRO A 20 12.55 3.26 14.39
C PRO A 20 13.02 4.67 14.76
N ARG A 21 13.61 5.40 13.81
CA ARG A 21 14.06 6.79 14.04
C ARG A 21 12.94 7.75 14.43
N LEU A 22 11.72 7.53 13.93
CA LEU A 22 10.57 8.35 14.27
C LEU A 22 10.00 7.94 15.62
N SER A 23 9.92 6.64 15.90
CA SER A 23 9.55 6.13 17.22
C SER A 23 10.47 6.70 18.30
N ASP A 24 11.78 6.67 18.10
CA ASP A 24 12.78 7.22 19.03
C ASP A 24 12.62 8.73 19.22
N ALA A 25 12.47 9.47 18.12
CA ALA A 25 12.32 10.94 18.17
C ALA A 25 11.03 11.41 18.87
N LEU A 26 10.01 10.55 18.94
CA LEU A 26 8.74 10.85 19.62
C LEU A 26 8.67 10.27 21.03
N GLU A 27 9.71 9.55 21.48
CA GLU A 27 9.69 8.75 22.72
C GLU A 27 8.40 7.88 22.78
N GLY A 28 8.02 7.33 21.62
CA GLY A 28 6.69 6.79 21.36
C GLY A 28 6.66 5.28 21.09
N PRO A 29 5.50 4.74 20.71
CA PRO A 29 5.36 3.31 20.42
C PRO A 29 6.09 2.90 19.14
N ARG A 30 6.15 1.59 18.86
CA ARG A 30 6.63 1.03 17.59
C ARG A 30 5.72 1.50 16.43
N LEU A 31 6.26 2.32 15.54
CA LEU A 31 5.56 2.84 14.38
C LEU A 31 5.86 1.99 13.13
N LEU A 32 4.82 1.72 12.35
CA LEU A 32 4.87 0.95 11.12
C LEU A 32 4.20 1.74 10.00
N THR A 33 4.73 1.65 8.78
CA THR A 33 4.12 2.25 7.58
C THR A 33 3.85 1.19 6.53
N LYS A 34 2.60 1.12 6.07
CA LYS A 34 2.22 0.35 4.88
C LYS A 34 2.53 1.18 3.63
N ARG A 35 3.46 0.70 2.80
CA ARG A 35 3.99 1.44 1.65
C ARG A 35 3.05 1.41 0.43
N ASP A 36 1.81 1.84 0.59
CA ASP A 36 0.84 1.91 -0.54
C ASP A 36 1.23 2.94 -1.61
N ASP A 37 2.23 3.79 -1.35
CA ASP A 37 2.95 4.57 -2.36
C ASP A 37 3.68 3.66 -3.37
N GLN A 38 4.12 2.47 -2.97
CA GLN A 38 4.90 1.55 -3.81
C GLN A 38 4.05 0.59 -4.66
N THR A 39 2.85 0.99 -5.09
CA THR A 39 1.99 0.14 -5.95
C THR A 39 2.39 0.15 -7.44
N GLY A 40 3.45 0.88 -7.82
CA GLY A 40 4.10 0.80 -9.13
C GLY A 40 3.56 1.74 -10.21
N LEU A 41 2.32 1.55 -10.64
CA LEU A 41 1.74 2.27 -11.78
C LEU A 41 1.77 3.79 -11.59
N ALA A 42 2.47 4.51 -12.48
CA ALA A 42 2.55 5.98 -12.49
C ALA A 42 2.81 6.59 -11.09
N PHE A 43 3.89 6.14 -10.43
CA PHE A 43 4.26 6.45 -9.03
C PHE A 43 3.41 5.79 -7.94
N GLY A 44 2.43 4.97 -8.31
CA GLY A 44 1.66 4.14 -7.39
C GLY A 44 0.61 4.92 -6.60
N GLY A 45 0.51 4.61 -5.31
CA GLY A 45 -0.52 5.12 -4.41
C GLY A 45 -1.74 4.19 -4.24
N ASN A 46 -2.58 4.56 -3.27
CA ASN A 46 -3.78 3.80 -2.91
C ASN A 46 -4.84 3.73 -4.04
N LYS A 47 -4.82 4.69 -4.99
CA LYS A 47 -5.79 4.74 -6.08
C LYS A 47 -5.56 3.60 -7.07
N THR A 48 -4.31 3.22 -7.31
CA THR A 48 -3.95 2.08 -8.15
C THR A 48 -4.63 0.79 -7.68
N ARG A 49 -4.62 0.51 -6.37
CA ARG A 49 -5.31 -0.67 -5.79
C ARG A 49 -6.83 -0.63 -6.00
N LYS A 50 -7.46 0.55 -5.95
CA LYS A 50 -8.92 0.68 -6.17
C LYS A 50 -9.27 0.47 -7.64
N LEU A 51 -8.46 1.02 -8.55
CA LEU A 51 -8.70 0.92 -9.98
C LEU A 51 -8.65 -0.53 -10.49
N GLU A 52 -7.91 -1.42 -9.82
CA GLU A 52 -7.90 -2.85 -10.16
C GLU A 52 -9.30 -3.48 -10.19
N PHE A 53 -10.26 -2.96 -9.41
CA PHE A 53 -11.64 -3.46 -9.40
C PHE A 53 -12.61 -2.57 -10.18
N LEU A 54 -12.36 -1.26 -10.26
CA LEU A 54 -13.27 -0.30 -10.90
C LEU A 54 -13.20 -0.35 -12.44
N VAL A 55 -12.08 -0.80 -13.00
CA VAL A 55 -11.84 -0.86 -14.45
C VAL A 55 -12.01 -2.29 -15.00
N ALA A 56 -12.18 -3.27 -14.11
CA ALA A 56 -12.22 -4.70 -14.43
C ALA A 56 -13.58 -5.19 -14.95
#